data_AF-A0A2N5M8R4-F1
#
_entry.id   AF-A0A2N5M8R4-F1
#
_cell.length_a   1.000
_cell.length_b   1.000
_cell.length_c   1.000
_cell.angle_alpha   90.00
_cell.angle_beta   90.00
_cell.angle_gamma   90.00
#
_symmetry.space_group_name_H-M   'P 1'
#
loop_
_entity.id
_entity.type
_entity.pdbx_description
1 polymer ?
#
loop_
_entity_poly.entity_id
_entity_poly.type
_entity_poly.pdbx_seq_one_letter_code
_entity_poly.pdbx_strand_id
1 'polypeptide(L)'
;MASVTEIAQYLKDNAPQLANEFVDDIAQRFKVDVPTSDINQAKEIYTEFLGFLGELLACKEEKVPDGLLKWSKENGEREAANKGKISDIIIRYPDTRVVFTEQISRICFNYGLSSEDLVSIITRVNYFLDLSINETVFAFERYTDQLLKQVQEEVNYLSAPVVPIQDGIAILPLIGSIDLDRATMILEKVVPKVTRLKVNCLILDFSGILTIDAAIAKHIFDIHNVLRLIGVNTIATGIRPDLAQLVVSGGINLSAITSFATVRQAIDSMN
;
A
#
# COMPACT_ATOMS: atom_id res chain seq x y z
N MET A 1 25.51 14.85 -43.09
CA MET A 1 25.41 14.49 -41.66
C MET A 1 24.03 13.92 -41.47
N ALA A 2 23.91 12.81 -40.76
CA ALA A 2 22.60 12.27 -40.42
C ALA A 2 21.81 13.29 -39.58
N SER A 3 20.49 13.23 -39.63
CA SER A 3 19.62 14.05 -38.80
C SER A 3 19.25 13.33 -37.49
N VAL A 4 18.92 14.09 -36.45
CA VAL A 4 18.37 13.55 -35.20
C VAL A 4 17.14 12.67 -35.45
N THR A 5 16.35 12.98 -36.49
CA THR A 5 15.19 12.19 -36.92
C THR A 5 15.57 10.79 -37.41
N GLU A 6 16.72 10.65 -38.10
CA GLU A 6 17.19 9.33 -38.56
C GLU A 6 17.62 8.45 -37.38
N ILE A 7 18.26 9.04 -36.36
CA ILE A 7 18.57 8.32 -35.11
C ILE A 7 17.28 7.93 -34.38
N ALA A 8 16.33 8.86 -34.27
CA ALA A 8 15.04 8.59 -33.64
C ALA A 8 14.33 7.39 -34.29
N GLN A 9 14.33 7.33 -35.63
CA GLN A 9 13.75 6.22 -36.37
C GLN A 9 14.56 4.92 -36.19
N TYR A 10 15.89 5.00 -36.24
CA TYR A 10 16.77 3.85 -36.01
C TYR A 10 16.54 3.20 -34.63
N LEU A 11 16.41 4.01 -33.57
CA LEU A 11 16.12 3.50 -32.23
C LEU A 11 14.78 2.76 -32.16
N LYS A 12 13.75 3.26 -32.85
CA LYS A 12 12.43 2.58 -32.90
C LYS A 12 12.51 1.27 -33.66
N ASP A 13 13.10 1.29 -34.85
CA ASP A 13 13.10 0.14 -35.75
C ASP A 13 13.97 -1.01 -35.21
N ASN A 14 14.98 -0.69 -34.39
CA ASN A 14 15.93 -1.65 -33.84
C ASN A 14 15.79 -1.83 -32.32
N ALA A 15 14.73 -1.31 -31.70
CA ALA A 15 14.54 -1.34 -30.26
C ALA A 15 14.73 -2.74 -29.62
N PRO A 16 14.17 -3.84 -30.15
CA PRO A 16 14.38 -5.17 -29.56
C PRO A 16 15.83 -5.64 -29.61
N GLN A 17 16.54 -5.36 -30.72
CA GLN A 17 17.94 -5.74 -30.86
C GLN A 17 18.82 -4.91 -29.91
N LEU A 18 18.63 -3.60 -29.92
CA LEU A 18 19.37 -2.67 -29.07
C LEU A 18 19.13 -2.96 -27.58
N ALA A 19 17.90 -3.29 -27.19
CA ALA A 19 17.59 -3.68 -25.81
C ALA A 19 18.38 -4.91 -25.38
N ASN A 20 18.51 -5.92 -26.25
CA ASN A 20 19.35 -7.08 -25.96
C ASN A 20 20.82 -6.68 -25.72
N GLU A 21 21.40 -5.90 -26.63
CA GLU A 21 22.78 -5.44 -26.53
C GLU A 21 23.01 -4.61 -25.26
N PHE A 22 22.10 -3.69 -24.94
CA PHE A 22 22.22 -2.80 -23.78
C PHE A 22 22.11 -3.60 -22.48
N VAL A 23 21.15 -4.53 -22.38
CA VAL A 23 21.01 -5.36 -21.18
C VAL A 23 22.22 -6.26 -20.99
N ASP A 24 22.76 -6.84 -22.05
CA ASP A 24 23.94 -7.71 -21.96
C ASP A 24 25.18 -6.91 -21.50
N ASP A 25 25.37 -5.68 -21.98
CA ASP A 25 26.44 -4.78 -21.54
C ASP A 25 26.26 -4.32 -20.08
N ILE A 26 25.02 -4.04 -19.67
CA ILE A 26 24.67 -3.70 -18.28
C ILE A 26 24.96 -4.89 -17.36
N ALA A 27 24.57 -6.10 -17.76
CA ALA A 27 24.80 -7.31 -16.99
C ALA A 27 26.29 -7.58 -16.75
N GLN A 28 27.16 -7.30 -17.72
CA GLN A 28 28.62 -7.45 -17.58
C GLN A 28 29.24 -6.48 -16.56
N ARG A 29 28.57 -5.36 -16.26
CA ARG A 29 29.05 -4.38 -15.27
C ARG A 29 28.70 -4.79 -13.84
N PHE A 30 27.77 -5.72 -13.67
CA PHE A 30 27.38 -6.18 -12.34
C PHE A 30 28.39 -7.18 -11.78
N LYS A 31 28.69 -7.03 -10.48
CA LYS A 31 29.58 -7.93 -9.73
C LYS A 31 28.86 -9.16 -9.18
N VAL A 32 27.57 -9.32 -9.48
CA VAL A 32 26.68 -10.35 -8.93
C VAL A 32 25.89 -10.97 -10.07
N ASP A 33 25.68 -12.29 -10.01
CA ASP A 33 24.83 -12.99 -10.96
C ASP A 33 23.39 -12.48 -10.89
N VAL A 34 22.89 -12.00 -12.03
CA VAL A 34 21.50 -11.57 -12.19
C VAL A 34 20.66 -12.75 -12.70
N PRO A 35 19.51 -13.04 -12.09
CA PRO A 35 18.62 -14.10 -12.56
C PRO A 35 18.23 -13.93 -14.04
N THR A 36 18.16 -15.05 -14.77
CA THR A 36 17.78 -15.02 -16.20
C THR A 36 16.38 -14.44 -16.42
N SER A 37 15.46 -14.62 -15.45
CA SER A 37 14.13 -13.99 -15.47
C SER A 37 14.22 -12.47 -15.52
N ASP A 38 15.07 -11.89 -14.69
CA ASP A 38 15.24 -10.44 -14.56
C ASP A 38 15.91 -9.87 -15.81
N ILE A 39 16.85 -10.61 -16.40
CA ILE A 39 17.48 -10.25 -17.67
C ILE A 39 16.44 -10.21 -18.80
N ASN A 40 15.59 -11.23 -18.91
CA ASN A 40 14.56 -11.28 -19.94
C ASN A 40 13.53 -10.17 -19.76
N GLN A 41 13.12 -9.90 -18.52
CA GLN A 41 12.21 -8.82 -18.20
C GLN A 41 12.83 -7.45 -18.52
N ALA A 42 14.11 -7.24 -18.21
CA ALA A 42 14.81 -6.00 -18.54
C ALA A 42 14.86 -5.77 -20.06
N LYS A 43 15.00 -6.83 -20.87
CA LYS A 43 15.00 -6.76 -22.34
C LYS A 43 13.66 -6.28 -22.89
N GLU A 44 12.55 -6.76 -22.33
CA GLU A 44 11.20 -6.28 -22.68
C GLU A 44 11.02 -4.80 -22.32
N ILE A 45 11.35 -4.43 -21.07
CA ILE A 45 11.24 -3.05 -20.58
C ILE A 45 12.08 -2.08 -21.42
N TYR A 46 13.33 -2.45 -21.74
CA TYR A 46 14.21 -1.57 -22.52
C TYR A 46 13.82 -1.51 -23.99
N THR A 47 13.16 -2.53 -24.54
CA THR A 47 12.56 -2.45 -25.87
C THR A 47 11.51 -1.34 -25.93
N GLU A 48 10.59 -1.32 -24.96
CA GLU A 48 9.57 -0.28 -24.88
C GLU A 48 10.19 1.10 -24.59
N PHE A 49 11.15 1.17 -23.67
CA PHE A 49 11.88 2.40 -23.35
C PHE A 49 12.58 3.02 -24.57
N LEU A 50 13.26 2.21 -25.38
CA LEU A 50 13.92 2.67 -26.60
C LEU A 50 12.92 3.16 -27.66
N GLY A 51 11.73 2.55 -27.73
CA GLY A 51 10.61 3.04 -28.54
C GLY A 51 10.18 4.46 -28.12
N PHE A 52 9.93 4.67 -26.82
CA PHE A 52 9.61 6.00 -26.28
C PHE A 52 10.76 7.00 -26.44
N LEU A 53 12.01 6.57 -26.31
CA LEU A 53 13.16 7.42 -26.55
C LEU A 53 13.21 7.88 -28.02
N GLY A 54 12.95 6.99 -28.96
CA GLY A 54 12.83 7.35 -30.37
C GLY A 54 11.69 8.35 -30.62
N GLU A 55 10.55 8.21 -29.94
CA GLU A 55 9.46 9.20 -30.00
C GLU A 55 9.88 10.56 -29.45
N LEU A 56 10.52 10.56 -28.27
CA LEU A 56 11.06 11.75 -27.65
C LEU A 56 12.00 12.45 -28.64
N LEU A 57 13.01 11.75 -29.17
CA LEU A 57 14.00 12.36 -30.06
C LEU A 57 13.41 12.90 -31.37
N ALA A 58 12.34 12.29 -31.88
CA ALA A 58 11.62 12.78 -33.06
C ALA A 58 10.83 14.08 -32.79
N CYS A 59 10.42 14.33 -31.55
CA CYS A 59 9.73 15.55 -31.15
C CYS A 59 10.71 16.74 -31.06
N LYS A 60 10.34 17.85 -31.71
CA LYS A 60 11.06 19.14 -31.63
C LYS A 60 10.82 19.90 -30.32
N GLU A 61 9.68 19.67 -29.68
CA GLU A 61 9.37 20.22 -28.35
C GLU A 61 9.88 19.26 -27.27
N GLU A 62 10.37 19.80 -26.15
CA GLU A 62 10.80 19.04 -24.96
C GLU A 62 9.60 18.43 -24.19
N LYS A 63 8.58 17.97 -24.90
CA LYS A 63 7.44 17.28 -24.30
C LYS A 63 7.75 15.81 -24.15
N VAL A 64 7.51 15.31 -22.94
CA VAL A 64 7.53 13.88 -22.63
C VAL A 64 6.43 13.19 -23.47
N PRO A 65 6.73 12.11 -24.20
CA PRO A 65 5.75 11.38 -25.01
C PRO A 65 4.47 11.01 -24.24
N ASP A 66 3.34 11.08 -24.93
CA ASP A 66 2.05 10.65 -24.38
C ASP A 66 2.11 9.15 -24.03
N GLY A 67 1.57 8.79 -22.87
CA GLY A 67 1.58 7.39 -22.41
C GLY A 67 2.88 6.95 -21.71
N LEU A 68 3.96 7.71 -21.80
CA LEU A 68 5.23 7.34 -21.17
C LEU A 68 5.18 7.37 -19.64
N LEU A 69 4.59 8.43 -19.05
CA LEU A 69 4.42 8.50 -17.60
C LEU A 69 3.52 7.36 -17.11
N LYS A 70 2.49 7.03 -17.90
CA LYS A 70 1.59 5.91 -17.62
C LYS A 70 2.35 4.58 -17.68
N TRP A 71 3.16 4.35 -18.71
CA TRP A 71 3.99 3.17 -18.85
C TRP A 71 5.02 3.05 -17.72
N SER A 72 5.74 4.13 -17.39
CA SER A 72 6.72 4.14 -16.29
C SER A 72 6.06 3.81 -14.95
N LYS A 73 4.86 4.35 -14.73
CA LYS A 73 4.04 4.04 -13.55
C LYS A 73 3.64 2.56 -13.52
N GLU A 74 3.08 2.02 -14.60
CA GLU A 74 2.64 0.62 -14.69
C GLU A 74 3.82 -0.35 -14.51
N ASN A 75 4.99 -0.01 -15.05
CA ASN A 75 6.21 -0.79 -14.87
C ASN A 75 6.67 -0.77 -13.41
N GLY A 76 6.72 0.41 -12.78
CA GLY A 76 7.08 0.55 -11.37
C GLY A 76 6.11 -0.18 -10.43
N GLU A 77 4.81 -0.15 -10.71
CA GLU A 77 3.79 -0.87 -9.93
C GLU A 77 3.93 -2.38 -10.05
N ARG A 78 4.28 -2.89 -11.26
CA ARG A 78 4.56 -4.31 -11.48
C ARG A 78 5.77 -4.78 -10.69
N GLU A 79 6.86 -4.01 -10.70
CA GLU A 79 8.07 -4.30 -9.92
C GLU A 79 7.79 -4.29 -8.41
N ALA A 80 7.06 -3.28 -7.92
CA ALA A 80 6.70 -3.19 -6.51
C ALA A 80 5.85 -4.38 -6.04
N ALA A 81 4.91 -4.84 -6.89
CA ALA A 81 4.06 -5.99 -6.58
C ALA A 81 4.82 -7.33 -6.50
N ASN A 82 5.94 -7.47 -7.20
CA ASN A 82 6.77 -8.68 -7.19
C ASN A 82 7.64 -8.84 -5.93
N LYS A 83 7.37 -8.08 -4.86
CA LYS A 83 8.12 -8.09 -3.58
C LYS A 83 9.62 -7.78 -3.72
N GLY A 84 10.03 -7.15 -4.83
CA GLY A 84 11.37 -6.60 -4.96
C GLY A 84 11.59 -5.47 -3.97
N LYS A 85 12.86 -5.13 -3.68
CA LYS A 85 13.17 -3.88 -2.98
C LYS A 85 13.52 -2.83 -4.02
N ILE A 86 13.07 -1.59 -3.80
CA ILE A 86 13.49 -0.46 -4.64
C ILE A 86 15.02 -0.33 -4.71
N SER A 87 15.73 -0.67 -3.64
CA SER A 87 17.20 -0.70 -3.60
C SER A 87 17.80 -1.59 -4.69
N ASP A 88 17.12 -2.67 -5.06
CA ASP A 88 17.60 -3.62 -6.06
C ASP A 88 17.57 -3.00 -7.46
N ILE A 89 16.68 -2.04 -7.70
CA ILE A 89 16.59 -1.27 -8.94
C ILE A 89 17.58 -0.09 -8.90
N ILE A 90 17.58 0.67 -7.81
CA ILE A 90 18.39 1.89 -7.67
C ILE A 90 19.90 1.58 -7.73
N ILE A 91 20.35 0.45 -7.18
CA ILE A 91 21.77 0.09 -7.22
C ILE A 91 22.28 -0.17 -8.65
N ARG A 92 21.39 -0.56 -9.57
CA ARG A 92 21.71 -0.87 -10.98
C ARG A 92 21.66 0.39 -11.86
N TYR A 93 20.93 1.42 -11.43
CA TYR A 93 20.65 2.62 -12.21
C TYR A 93 21.90 3.39 -12.70
N PRO A 94 22.97 3.57 -11.89
CA PRO A 94 24.18 4.25 -12.38
C PRO A 94 24.83 3.54 -13.57
N ASP A 95 24.95 2.21 -13.51
CA ASP A 95 25.54 1.42 -14.60
C ASP A 95 24.65 1.44 -15.84
N THR A 96 23.32 1.37 -15.67
CA THR A 96 22.36 1.58 -16.76
C THR A 96 22.60 2.91 -17.47
N ARG A 97 22.72 4.03 -16.72
CA ARG A 97 22.97 5.35 -17.33
C ARG A 97 24.27 5.41 -18.13
N VAL A 98 25.32 4.79 -17.62
CA VAL A 98 26.62 4.76 -18.31
C VAL A 98 26.49 3.96 -19.62
N VAL A 99 25.90 2.78 -19.60
CA VAL A 99 25.72 1.96 -20.82
C VAL A 99 24.86 2.67 -21.85
N PHE A 100 23.72 3.25 -21.45
CA PHE A 100 22.89 4.03 -22.36
C PHE A 100 23.67 5.20 -22.97
N THR A 101 24.47 5.91 -22.17
CA THR A 101 25.30 7.03 -22.66
C THR A 101 26.32 6.54 -23.68
N GLU A 102 27.04 5.47 -23.39
CA GLU A 102 28.07 4.90 -24.27
C GLU A 102 27.47 4.37 -25.58
N GLN A 103 26.37 3.65 -25.51
CA GLN A 103 25.71 3.04 -26.66
C GLN A 103 25.07 4.09 -27.57
N ILE A 104 24.32 5.05 -27.00
CA ILE A 104 23.75 6.14 -27.79
C ILE A 104 24.86 6.99 -28.42
N SER A 105 25.96 7.24 -27.70
CA SER A 105 27.11 7.95 -28.27
C SER A 105 27.69 7.20 -29.47
N ARG A 106 27.90 5.88 -29.35
CA ARG A 106 28.40 5.03 -30.43
C ARG A 106 27.49 5.08 -31.67
N ILE A 107 26.18 4.99 -31.47
CA ILE A 107 25.19 5.12 -32.54
C ILE A 107 25.31 6.48 -33.22
N CYS A 108 25.35 7.57 -32.45
CA CYS A 108 25.47 8.93 -33.00
C CYS A 108 26.76 9.13 -33.80
N PHE A 109 27.90 8.62 -33.30
CA PHE A 109 29.17 8.68 -34.02
C PHE A 109 29.14 7.89 -35.33
N ASN A 110 28.55 6.70 -35.34
CA ASN A 110 28.43 5.86 -36.55
C ASN A 110 27.60 6.54 -37.66
N TYR A 111 26.63 7.37 -37.27
CA TYR A 111 25.82 8.19 -38.18
C TYR A 111 26.44 9.55 -38.53
N GLY A 112 27.62 9.86 -37.97
CA GLY A 112 28.33 11.10 -38.23
C GLY A 112 27.59 12.35 -37.76
N LEU A 113 26.89 12.26 -36.62
CA LEU A 113 26.29 13.41 -35.95
C LEU A 113 27.35 14.34 -35.37
N SER A 114 27.01 15.62 -35.24
CA SER A 114 27.89 16.61 -34.62
C SER A 114 27.99 16.40 -33.10
N SER A 115 29.05 16.94 -32.48
CA SER A 115 29.16 16.94 -31.02
C SER A 115 28.03 17.72 -30.34
N GLU A 116 27.48 18.74 -31.01
CA GLU A 116 26.34 19.52 -30.50
C GLU A 116 25.07 18.66 -30.47
N ASP A 117 24.79 17.92 -31.54
CA ASP A 117 23.67 16.97 -31.59
C ASP A 117 23.84 15.85 -30.56
N LEU A 118 25.06 15.33 -30.39
CA LEU A 118 25.35 14.31 -29.39
C LEU A 118 25.04 14.80 -27.97
N VAL A 119 25.51 16.00 -27.60
CA VAL A 119 25.24 16.57 -26.27
C VAL A 119 23.74 16.77 -26.07
N SER A 120 23.02 17.25 -27.08
CA SER A 120 21.56 17.41 -27.04
C SER A 120 20.85 16.07 -26.81
N ILE A 121 21.18 15.03 -27.61
CA ILE A 121 20.58 13.70 -27.49
C ILE A 121 20.87 13.08 -26.12
N ILE A 122 22.13 13.10 -25.67
CA ILE A 122 22.52 12.52 -24.38
C ILE A 122 21.85 13.25 -23.21
N THR A 123 21.67 14.56 -23.29
CA THR A 123 20.94 15.33 -22.27
C THR A 123 19.48 14.85 -22.18
N ARG A 124 18.82 14.66 -23.34
CA ARG A 124 17.44 14.17 -23.40
C ARG A 124 17.31 12.73 -22.90
N VAL A 125 18.25 11.85 -23.27
CA VAL A 125 18.29 10.45 -22.77
C VAL A 125 18.44 10.43 -21.25
N ASN A 126 19.38 11.20 -20.70
CA ASN A 126 19.61 11.24 -19.25
C ASN A 126 18.38 11.77 -18.50
N TYR A 127 17.82 12.88 -18.96
CA TYR A 127 16.58 13.42 -18.40
C TYR A 127 15.46 12.38 -18.41
N PHE A 128 15.36 11.62 -19.51
CA PHE A 128 14.34 10.60 -19.64
C PHE A 128 14.55 9.40 -18.70
N LEU A 129 15.78 8.91 -18.56
CA LEU A 129 16.13 7.89 -17.57
C LEU A 129 15.80 8.38 -16.14
N ASP A 130 16.09 9.65 -15.84
CA ASP A 130 15.85 10.26 -14.52
C ASP A 130 14.34 10.35 -14.22
N LEU A 131 13.51 10.68 -15.22
CA LEU A 131 12.05 10.62 -15.07
C LEU A 131 11.54 9.20 -14.81
N SER A 132 12.08 8.21 -15.53
CA SER A 132 11.66 6.82 -15.39
C SER A 132 11.98 6.25 -14.00
N ILE A 133 13.17 6.53 -13.47
CA ILE A 133 13.54 6.06 -12.13
C ILE A 133 12.75 6.78 -11.04
N ASN A 134 12.46 8.08 -11.18
CA ASN A 134 11.63 8.82 -10.24
C ASN A 134 10.20 8.24 -10.17
N GLU A 135 9.59 7.93 -11.32
CA GLU A 135 8.26 7.31 -11.31
C GLU A 135 8.26 5.90 -10.72
N THR A 136 9.37 5.17 -10.91
CA THR A 136 9.56 3.88 -10.22
C THR A 136 9.59 4.08 -8.71
N VAL A 137 10.33 5.09 -8.21
CA VAL A 137 10.34 5.42 -6.78
C VAL A 137 8.95 5.72 -6.26
N PHE A 138 8.21 6.60 -6.95
CA PHE A 138 6.85 6.94 -6.55
C PHE A 138 5.90 5.74 -6.61
N ALA A 139 6.10 4.79 -7.53
CA ALA A 139 5.29 3.57 -7.57
C ALA A 139 5.51 2.68 -6.34
N PHE A 140 6.75 2.52 -5.89
CA PHE A 140 7.08 1.79 -4.67
C PHE A 140 6.53 2.48 -3.42
N GLU A 141 6.60 3.82 -3.35
CA GLU A 141 5.98 4.59 -2.26
C GLU A 141 4.47 4.38 -2.22
N ARG A 142 3.79 4.55 -3.36
CA ARG A 142 2.33 4.32 -3.49
C ARG A 142 1.94 2.90 -3.07
N TYR A 143 2.70 1.90 -3.50
CA TYR A 143 2.45 0.50 -3.13
C TYR A 143 2.61 0.28 -1.61
N THR A 144 3.67 0.84 -1.03
CA THR A 144 3.93 0.75 0.42
C THR A 144 2.82 1.42 1.22
N ASP A 145 2.38 2.62 0.82
CA ASP A 145 1.26 3.33 1.45
C ASP A 145 -0.04 2.54 1.38
N GLN A 146 -0.33 1.92 0.23
CA GLN A 146 -1.49 1.05 0.06
C GLN A 146 -1.42 -0.17 0.99
N LEU A 147 -0.26 -0.82 1.08
CA LEU A 147 -0.04 -1.97 1.95
C LEU A 147 -0.19 -1.58 3.42
N LEU A 148 0.42 -0.47 3.85
CA LEU A 148 0.29 0.06 5.20
C LEU A 148 -1.16 0.36 5.55
N LYS A 149 -1.90 0.96 4.62
CA LYS A 149 -3.33 1.22 4.79
C LYS A 149 -4.13 -0.07 4.97
N GLN A 150 -3.87 -1.09 4.14
CA GLN A 150 -4.51 -2.39 4.25
C GLN A 150 -4.21 -3.07 5.60
N VAL A 151 -2.94 -3.06 6.01
CA VAL A 151 -2.51 -3.59 7.32
C VAL A 151 -3.19 -2.84 8.45
N GLN A 152 -3.30 -1.50 8.38
CA GLN A 152 -3.98 -0.72 9.40
C GLN A 152 -5.48 -1.02 9.46
N GLU A 153 -6.14 -1.19 8.31
CA GLU A 153 -7.55 -1.58 8.22
C GLU A 153 -7.77 -2.99 8.79
N GLU A 154 -6.86 -3.93 8.53
CA GLU A 154 -6.90 -5.29 9.07
C GLU A 154 -6.67 -5.31 10.59
N VAL A 155 -5.68 -4.55 11.09
CA VAL A 155 -5.45 -4.36 12.53
C VAL A 155 -6.68 -3.77 13.21
N ASN A 156 -7.31 -2.75 12.60
CA ASN A 156 -8.54 -2.16 13.13
C ASN A 156 -9.69 -3.16 13.14
N TYR A 157 -9.83 -3.97 12.08
CA TYR A 157 -10.83 -5.04 12.00
C TYR A 157 -10.63 -6.08 13.11
N LEU A 158 -9.39 -6.50 13.36
CA LEU A 158 -9.01 -7.44 14.41
C LEU A 158 -9.16 -6.86 15.83
N SER A 159 -9.13 -5.54 15.98
CA SER A 159 -9.15 -4.86 17.29
C SER A 159 -10.56 -4.69 17.89
N ALA A 160 -11.62 -4.76 17.08
CA ALA A 160 -13.02 -4.72 17.52
C ALA A 160 -13.97 -5.54 16.61
N PRO A 161 -13.84 -6.87 16.59
CA PRO A 161 -14.67 -7.71 15.75
C PRO A 161 -16.06 -7.84 16.36
N VAL A 162 -17.05 -7.10 15.85
CA VAL A 162 -18.46 -7.47 16.02
C VAL A 162 -18.68 -8.80 15.30
N VAL A 163 -18.87 -9.88 16.04
CA VAL A 163 -19.08 -11.25 15.56
C VAL A 163 -20.55 -11.62 15.70
N PRO A 164 -21.32 -11.68 14.59
CA PRO A 164 -22.70 -12.19 14.63
C PRO A 164 -22.71 -13.66 15.06
N ILE A 165 -23.61 -14.02 15.97
CA ILE A 165 -23.76 -15.39 16.49
C ILE A 165 -25.16 -15.97 16.24
N GLN A 166 -26.16 -15.12 16.07
CA GLN A 166 -27.54 -15.46 15.73
C GLN A 166 -28.19 -14.27 15.04
N ASP A 167 -29.33 -14.46 14.39
CA ASP A 167 -30.10 -13.37 13.79
C ASP A 167 -30.40 -12.28 14.83
N GLY A 168 -29.92 -11.07 14.56
CA GLY A 168 -30.06 -9.92 15.47
C GLY A 168 -29.10 -9.90 16.67
N ILE A 169 -28.30 -10.95 16.90
CA ILE A 169 -27.40 -11.05 18.07
C ILE A 169 -25.94 -11.12 17.64
N ALA A 170 -25.11 -10.25 18.20
CA ALA A 170 -23.67 -10.28 17.98
C ALA A 170 -22.88 -10.13 19.28
N ILE A 171 -21.62 -10.55 19.26
CA ILE A 171 -20.66 -10.37 20.35
C ILE A 171 -19.61 -9.33 19.92
N LEU A 172 -19.24 -8.45 20.83
CA LEU A 172 -18.03 -7.61 20.76
C LEU A 172 -17.08 -8.04 21.89
N PRO A 173 -16.04 -8.85 21.60
CA PRO A 173 -15.04 -9.20 22.58
C PRO A 173 -14.09 -8.02 22.81
N LEU A 174 -13.88 -7.67 24.07
CA LEU A 174 -12.94 -6.65 24.51
C LEU A 174 -11.67 -7.36 25.02
N ILE A 175 -10.58 -7.27 24.27
CA ILE A 175 -9.35 -8.05 24.52
C ILE A 175 -8.17 -7.13 24.80
N GLY A 176 -7.45 -7.33 25.90
CA GLY A 176 -6.28 -6.53 26.28
C GLY A 176 -6.63 -5.31 27.11
N SER A 177 -5.86 -4.23 27.01
CA SER A 177 -6.14 -2.99 27.71
C SER A 177 -7.20 -2.18 26.95
N ILE A 178 -8.08 -1.51 27.69
CA ILE A 178 -9.01 -0.53 27.13
C ILE A 178 -8.50 0.86 27.52
N ASP A 179 -8.12 1.65 26.50
CA ASP A 179 -7.73 3.06 26.61
C ASP A 179 -8.82 3.96 25.96
N LEU A 180 -8.61 5.29 25.99
CA LEU A 180 -9.51 6.26 25.37
C LEU A 180 -9.63 6.07 23.86
N ASP A 181 -8.52 5.77 23.19
CA ASP A 181 -8.47 5.58 21.74
C ASP A 181 -9.35 4.39 21.34
N ARG A 182 -9.30 3.31 22.12
CA ARG A 182 -10.13 2.14 21.89
C ARG A 182 -11.61 2.39 22.15
N ALA A 183 -11.95 3.13 23.20
CA ALA A 183 -13.35 3.51 23.45
C ALA A 183 -13.90 4.38 22.30
N THR A 184 -13.09 5.31 21.79
CA THR A 184 -13.44 6.15 20.64
C THR A 184 -13.61 5.31 19.37
N MET A 185 -12.69 4.38 19.11
CA MET A 185 -12.77 3.45 17.98
C MET A 185 -14.05 2.60 18.03
N ILE A 186 -14.48 2.14 19.21
CA ILE A 186 -15.75 1.41 19.36
C ILE A 186 -16.93 2.31 18.94
N LEU A 187 -16.99 3.56 19.41
CA LEU A 187 -18.04 4.49 18.99
C LEU A 187 -18.05 4.72 17.48
N GLU A 188 -16.90 4.99 16.88
CA GLU A 188 -16.80 5.37 15.46
C GLU A 188 -16.93 4.20 14.48
N LYS A 189 -16.48 3.00 14.87
CA LYS A 189 -16.38 1.84 13.97
C LYS A 189 -17.35 0.73 14.30
N VAL A 190 -17.60 0.45 15.59
CA VAL A 190 -18.47 -0.65 16.00
C VAL A 190 -19.94 -0.24 15.88
N VAL A 191 -20.34 0.94 16.36
CA VAL A 191 -21.74 1.38 16.32
C VAL A 191 -22.30 1.36 14.88
N PRO A 192 -21.64 1.92 13.85
CA PRO A 192 -22.14 1.82 12.47
C PRO A 192 -22.19 0.39 11.93
N LYS A 193 -21.25 -0.46 12.34
CA LYS A 193 -21.19 -1.87 11.92
C LYS A 193 -22.36 -2.67 12.49
N VAL A 194 -22.71 -2.47 13.76
CA VAL A 194 -23.86 -3.08 14.45
C VAL A 194 -25.15 -2.74 13.70
N THR A 195 -25.35 -1.46 13.35
CA THR A 195 -26.50 -1.02 12.55
C THR A 195 -26.55 -1.68 11.18
N ARG A 196 -25.42 -1.72 10.46
CA ARG A 196 -25.34 -2.36 9.12
C ARG A 196 -25.66 -3.86 9.17
N LEU A 197 -25.24 -4.54 10.24
CA LEU A 197 -25.50 -5.95 10.47
C LEU A 197 -26.91 -6.23 11.03
N LYS A 198 -27.74 -5.20 11.24
CA LYS A 198 -29.10 -5.31 11.81
C LYS A 198 -29.12 -6.02 13.17
N VAL A 199 -28.08 -5.81 13.96
CA VAL A 199 -27.97 -6.34 15.31
C VAL A 199 -28.92 -5.54 16.22
N ASN A 200 -29.78 -6.23 16.95
CA ASN A 200 -30.67 -5.67 17.98
C ASN A 200 -30.19 -5.98 19.40
N CYS A 201 -29.28 -6.94 19.57
CA CYS A 201 -28.64 -7.29 20.82
C CYS A 201 -27.12 -7.45 20.64
N LEU A 202 -26.33 -6.64 21.37
CA LEU A 202 -24.88 -6.72 21.38
C LEU A 202 -24.36 -7.21 22.74
N ILE A 203 -23.70 -8.36 22.76
CA ILE A 203 -23.00 -8.88 23.93
C ILE A 203 -21.61 -8.25 23.99
N LEU A 204 -21.34 -7.44 25.00
CA LEU A 204 -20.03 -6.91 25.32
C LEU A 204 -19.31 -7.92 26.23
N ASP A 205 -18.26 -8.58 25.72
CA ASP A 205 -17.52 -9.57 26.50
C ASP A 205 -16.21 -8.98 27.06
N PHE A 206 -16.17 -8.84 28.38
CA PHE A 206 -15.08 -8.27 29.15
C PHE A 206 -14.06 -9.34 29.60
N SER A 207 -14.29 -10.62 29.27
CA SER A 207 -13.45 -11.74 29.72
C SER A 207 -11.98 -11.59 29.34
N GLY A 208 -11.70 -10.94 28.20
CA GLY A 208 -10.34 -10.74 27.66
C GLY A 208 -9.63 -9.47 28.14
N ILE A 209 -10.26 -8.62 28.96
CA ILE A 209 -9.66 -7.35 29.39
C ILE A 209 -8.57 -7.59 30.43
N LEU A 210 -7.39 -6.99 30.28
CA LEU A 210 -6.33 -7.09 31.30
C LEU A 210 -6.47 -5.98 32.34
N THR A 211 -6.56 -4.73 31.89
CA THR A 211 -6.70 -3.54 32.72
C THR A 211 -7.70 -2.56 32.13
N ILE A 212 -8.35 -1.82 33.02
CA ILE A 212 -9.28 -0.73 32.69
C ILE A 212 -9.29 0.24 33.86
N ASP A 213 -9.30 1.54 33.56
CA ASP A 213 -9.39 2.59 34.58
C ASP A 213 -10.84 3.06 34.77
N ALA A 214 -11.10 3.77 35.87
CA ALA A 214 -12.44 4.27 36.18
C ALA A 214 -12.95 5.34 35.18
N ALA A 215 -12.05 6.11 34.57
CA ALA A 215 -12.41 7.15 33.61
C ALA A 215 -12.89 6.55 32.28
N ILE A 216 -12.30 5.43 31.89
CA ILE A 216 -12.57 4.69 30.66
C ILE A 216 -13.76 3.77 30.83
N ALA A 217 -13.97 3.22 32.04
CA ALA A 217 -15.21 2.56 32.37
C ALA A 217 -16.41 3.44 31.98
N LYS A 218 -16.38 4.74 32.29
CA LYS A 218 -17.42 5.71 31.89
C LYS A 218 -17.65 5.74 30.38
N HIS A 219 -16.59 5.76 29.56
CA HIS A 219 -16.71 5.76 28.10
C HIS A 219 -17.37 4.48 27.56
N ILE A 220 -17.17 3.32 28.20
CA ILE A 220 -17.90 2.09 27.86
C ILE A 220 -19.41 2.23 28.14
N PHE A 221 -19.79 2.97 29.19
CA PHE A 221 -21.22 3.26 29.44
C PHE A 221 -21.79 4.27 28.45
N ASP A 222 -21.00 5.23 27.98
CA ASP A 222 -21.42 6.12 26.90
C ASP A 222 -21.71 5.32 25.62
N ILE A 223 -20.89 4.30 25.30
CA ILE A 223 -21.17 3.35 24.22
C ILE A 223 -22.50 2.62 24.43
N HIS A 224 -22.76 2.09 25.63
CA HIS A 224 -24.06 1.49 25.95
C HIS A 224 -25.22 2.47 25.69
N ASN A 225 -25.11 3.71 26.16
CA ASN A 225 -26.16 4.72 25.98
C ASN A 225 -26.39 5.03 24.50
N VAL A 226 -25.32 5.17 23.70
CA VAL A 226 -25.42 5.38 22.25
C VAL A 226 -26.11 4.19 21.57
N LEU A 227 -25.69 2.96 21.88
CA LEU A 227 -26.30 1.73 21.35
C LEU A 227 -27.80 1.64 21.70
N ARG A 228 -28.15 1.94 22.96
CA ARG A 228 -29.55 1.97 23.41
C ARG A 228 -30.38 3.00 22.65
N LEU A 229 -29.84 4.20 22.41
CA LEU A 229 -30.53 5.27 21.68
C LEU A 229 -30.83 4.90 20.23
N ILE A 230 -30.00 4.07 19.60
CA ILE A 230 -30.23 3.55 18.25
C ILE A 230 -31.01 2.23 18.22
N GLY A 231 -31.57 1.80 19.35
CA GLY A 231 -32.42 0.62 19.45
C GLY A 231 -31.67 -0.71 19.59
N VAL A 232 -30.39 -0.69 19.97
CA VAL A 232 -29.59 -1.89 20.24
C VAL A 232 -29.52 -2.14 21.74
N ASN A 233 -30.07 -3.27 22.19
CA ASN A 233 -29.91 -3.73 23.56
C ASN A 233 -28.48 -4.23 23.78
N THR A 234 -27.93 -4.04 24.98
CA THR A 234 -26.56 -4.51 25.29
C THR A 234 -26.56 -5.42 26.51
N ILE A 235 -25.80 -6.50 26.44
CA ILE A 235 -25.57 -7.41 27.56
C ILE A 235 -24.08 -7.40 27.90
N ALA A 236 -23.72 -7.29 29.17
CA ALA A 236 -22.32 -7.38 29.59
C ALA A 236 -21.99 -8.80 30.09
N THR A 237 -20.85 -9.35 29.68
CA THR A 237 -20.39 -10.68 30.09
C THR A 237 -18.93 -10.69 30.51
N GLY A 238 -18.52 -11.66 31.34
CA GLY A 238 -17.11 -11.81 31.70
C GLY A 238 -16.54 -10.70 32.59
N ILE A 239 -17.39 -9.89 33.24
CA ILE A 239 -16.95 -8.86 34.19
C ILE A 239 -16.37 -9.55 35.44
N ARG A 240 -15.09 -9.34 35.71
CA ARG A 240 -14.44 -9.84 36.91
C ARG A 240 -14.85 -9.05 38.18
N PRO A 241 -14.78 -9.65 39.38
CA PRO A 241 -15.18 -8.98 40.62
C PRO A 241 -14.44 -7.68 40.91
N ASP A 242 -13.14 -7.61 40.63
CA ASP A 242 -12.30 -6.41 40.78
C ASP A 242 -12.80 -5.28 39.87
N LEU A 243 -13.13 -5.60 38.62
CA LEU A 243 -13.71 -4.65 37.67
C LEU A 243 -15.08 -4.16 38.13
N ALA A 244 -15.95 -5.06 38.60
CA ALA A 244 -17.26 -4.68 39.12
C ALA A 244 -17.13 -3.70 40.31
N GLN A 245 -16.20 -3.96 41.24
CA GLN A 245 -15.91 -3.06 42.35
C GLN A 245 -15.41 -1.70 41.89
N LEU A 246 -14.50 -1.66 40.91
CA LEU A 246 -13.98 -0.42 40.33
C LEU A 246 -15.11 0.44 39.78
N VAL A 247 -15.99 -0.15 38.97
CA VAL A 247 -17.11 0.56 38.34
C VAL A 247 -18.10 1.11 39.37
N VAL A 248 -18.45 0.31 40.38
CA VAL A 248 -19.34 0.73 41.47
C VAL A 248 -18.71 1.85 42.29
N SER A 249 -17.42 1.74 42.64
CA SER A 249 -16.69 2.76 43.40
C SER A 249 -16.51 4.07 42.61
N GLY A 250 -16.45 3.99 41.29
CA GLY A 250 -16.43 5.13 40.37
C GLY A 250 -17.77 5.84 40.21
N GLY A 251 -18.83 5.41 40.91
CA GLY A 251 -20.15 6.02 40.86
C GLY A 251 -20.91 5.74 39.57
N ILE A 252 -20.49 4.73 38.80
CA ILE A 252 -21.13 4.40 37.53
C ILE A 252 -22.29 3.43 37.76
N ASN A 253 -23.48 3.81 37.28
CA ASN A 253 -24.67 3.01 37.46
C ASN A 253 -24.77 1.87 36.44
N LEU A 254 -24.33 0.68 36.85
CA LEU A 254 -24.46 -0.58 36.12
C LEU A 254 -25.88 -1.17 36.11
N SER A 255 -26.83 -0.66 36.92
CA SER A 255 -28.16 -1.26 37.05
C SER A 255 -28.97 -1.25 35.74
N ALA A 256 -28.55 -0.45 34.77
CA ALA A 256 -29.18 -0.34 33.46
C ALA A 256 -28.69 -1.41 32.44
N ILE A 257 -27.62 -2.16 32.74
CA ILE A 257 -27.06 -3.18 31.85
C ILE A 257 -27.25 -4.57 32.47
N THR A 258 -27.97 -5.44 31.76
CA THR A 258 -28.05 -6.86 32.15
C THR A 258 -26.68 -7.50 32.03
N SER A 259 -26.26 -8.25 33.04
CA SER A 259 -24.96 -8.91 33.06
C SER A 259 -25.03 -10.40 33.39
N PHE A 260 -24.11 -11.17 32.80
CA PHE A 260 -23.92 -12.60 33.06
C PHE A 260 -22.44 -12.91 33.27
N ALA A 261 -22.13 -14.03 33.95
CA ALA A 261 -20.74 -14.40 34.18
C ALA A 261 -20.03 -14.82 32.87
N THR A 262 -20.78 -15.39 31.92
CA THR A 262 -20.22 -15.90 30.65
C THR A 262 -21.14 -15.58 29.49
N VAL A 263 -20.57 -15.52 28.28
CA VAL A 263 -21.32 -15.43 27.01
C VAL A 263 -22.35 -16.56 26.90
N ARG A 264 -22.01 -17.78 27.32
CA ARG A 264 -22.93 -18.92 27.30
C ARG A 264 -24.21 -18.63 28.09
N GLN A 265 -24.07 -18.18 29.34
CA GLN A 265 -25.23 -17.85 30.19
C GLN A 265 -26.09 -16.74 29.59
N ALA A 266 -25.48 -15.75 28.94
CA ALA A 266 -26.23 -14.71 28.24
C ALA A 266 -27.05 -15.31 27.10
N ILE A 267 -26.45 -16.16 26.27
CA ILE A 267 -27.15 -16.85 25.17
C ILE A 267 -28.29 -17.72 25.70
N ASP A 268 -28.04 -18.53 26.73
CA ASP A 268 -29.05 -19.41 27.33
C ASP A 268 -30.26 -18.62 27.88
N SER A 269 -30.05 -17.39 28.35
CA SER A 269 -31.12 -16.53 28.88
C SER A 269 -32.05 -15.92 27.83
N MET A 270 -31.63 -15.91 26.57
CA MET A 270 -32.35 -15.32 25.44
C MET A 270 -33.20 -16.33 24.66
N ASN A 271 -33.11 -17.62 25.02
CA ASN A 271 -33.82 -18.74 24.41
C ASN A 271 -35.06 -19.14 25.20
#